data_AF-A0A4R4QH17-F1
#
_entry.id   AF-A0A4R4QH17-F1
#
_cell.length_a   1.000
_cell.length_b   1.000
_cell.length_c   1.000
_cell.angle_alpha   90.00
_cell.angle_beta   90.00
_cell.angle_gamma   90.00
#
_symmetry.space_group_name_H-M   'P 1'
#
loop_
_entity.id
_entity.type
_entity.pdbx_description
1 polymer ?
#
loop_
_entity_poly.entity_id
_entity_poly.type
_entity_poly.pdbx_seq_one_letter_code
_entity_poly.pdbx_strand_id
1 'polypeptide(L)'
;MAYIPMPDDRTEPAEVTDEHRTASSTLLQELCSEVSSTRDSKTDNHLYVRVGHYEQPGFLNPKLFGFWLLPIHADNQAPRPIPRLEALGHDWASEQMADWIDSAALETLLNSPGVTIQSPTDSSQESPSIWACVLNSSIETQIESTLTALAMLVARQDLVRRTPKEKIPSLPDQAARVDQETTNLVGAEIRNHGWQNACHAIRARADASGFTLNVRYEAPLLAAEQIRTRMPLVRHVYNSMPNARLTIDKIVNVLTQGWTITGPGPESMLQKARDLLEIGGIPSLTAQMARDGFVCGMGLLSMEAVPLKNPWVIRPEDILEISEKHALVNREHVPVKISPVLPVKGGKQLGSTLGLSILEPLVITTANRESFLHMLLSAKVMQQFPDARAQVGDWPEVSQKLAEQQLAALSRASVEIFNPAAVHMPEPKSPIYFPGMEIMQPDVPRIAVQVAE
;
A
#
# COMPACT_ATOMS: atom_id res chain seq x y z
N MET A 1 8.73 23.52 20.24
CA MET A 1 8.10 22.90 21.43
C MET A 1 6.90 22.14 20.93
N ALA A 2 7.01 20.82 20.83
CA ALA A 2 5.92 19.95 20.41
C ALA A 2 5.16 19.49 21.67
N TYR A 3 3.83 19.57 21.61
CA TYR A 3 2.94 19.09 22.65
C TYR A 3 3.02 17.55 22.72
N ILE A 4 3.32 17.01 23.89
CA ILE A 4 3.29 15.56 24.16
C ILE A 4 2.00 15.32 24.96
N PRO A 5 0.98 14.65 24.40
CA PRO A 5 -0.25 14.37 25.13
C PRO A 5 0.05 13.39 26.27
N MET A 6 -0.46 13.70 27.45
CA MET A 6 -0.35 12.82 28.63
C MET A 6 -1.47 11.76 28.61
N PRO A 7 -1.37 10.65 29.36
CA PRO A 7 -2.31 9.53 29.31
C PRO A 7 -3.78 9.88 29.64
N ASP A 8 -4.03 11.04 30.22
CA ASP A 8 -5.37 11.56 30.53
C ASP A 8 -5.90 12.55 29.48
N ASP A 9 -5.10 12.87 28.45
CA ASP A 9 -5.57 13.56 27.24
C ASP A 9 -6.35 12.57 26.37
N ARG A 10 -7.59 12.29 26.77
CA ARG A 10 -8.61 11.83 25.82
C ARG A 10 -8.87 12.99 24.86
N THR A 11 -8.00 13.16 23.87
CA THR A 11 -8.32 13.98 22.71
C THR A 11 -9.59 13.41 22.11
N GLU A 12 -10.66 14.20 22.12
CA GLU A 12 -11.77 13.98 21.20
C GLU A 12 -11.19 13.68 19.81
N PRO A 13 -11.72 12.66 19.12
CA PRO A 13 -11.15 12.21 17.85
C PRO A 13 -11.05 13.42 16.92
N ALA A 14 -9.82 13.70 16.43
CA ALA A 14 -9.53 14.84 15.57
C ALA A 14 -10.63 15.00 14.51
N GLU A 15 -11.33 16.13 14.54
CA GLU A 15 -12.52 16.37 13.72
C GLU A 15 -12.22 16.10 12.23
N VAL A 16 -13.09 15.29 11.61
CA VAL A 16 -13.03 14.99 10.19
C VAL A 16 -13.26 16.28 9.39
N THR A 17 -12.19 16.85 8.85
CA THR A 17 -12.23 18.06 8.03
C THR A 17 -12.94 17.83 6.69
N ASP A 18 -13.48 18.90 6.09
CA ASP A 18 -14.10 18.85 4.76
C ASP A 18 -13.11 18.40 3.66
N GLU A 19 -11.82 18.60 3.87
CA GLU A 19 -10.76 18.09 3.01
C GLU A 19 -10.67 16.55 3.05
N HIS A 20 -10.84 15.93 4.22
CA HIS A 20 -10.90 14.46 4.35
C HIS A 20 -12.12 13.88 3.62
N ARG A 21 -13.27 14.57 3.71
CA ARG A 21 -14.50 14.18 2.99
C ARG A 21 -14.33 14.28 1.47
N THR A 22 -13.66 15.33 1.01
CA THR A 22 -13.39 15.57 -0.41
C THR A 22 -12.42 14.55 -0.99
N ALA A 23 -11.30 14.28 -0.32
CA ALA A 23 -10.34 13.26 -0.74
C ALA A 23 -10.96 11.87 -0.81
N SER A 24 -11.80 11.53 0.18
CA SER A 24 -12.58 10.29 0.18
C SER A 24 -13.52 10.22 -1.04
N SER A 25 -14.27 11.30 -1.33
CA SER A 25 -15.16 11.37 -2.50
C SER A 25 -14.42 11.20 -3.83
N THR A 26 -13.24 11.79 -4.00
CA THR A 26 -12.44 11.67 -5.24
C THR A 26 -11.94 10.24 -5.44
N LEU A 27 -11.42 9.61 -4.39
CA LEU A 27 -10.87 8.25 -4.44
C LEU A 27 -11.99 7.19 -4.64
N LEU A 28 -13.19 7.49 -4.15
CA LEU A 28 -14.38 6.70 -4.46
C LEU A 28 -14.89 6.93 -5.88
N GLN A 29 -14.67 8.10 -6.49
CA GLN A 29 -14.91 8.32 -7.92
C GLN A 29 -13.93 7.51 -8.78
N GLU A 30 -12.69 7.28 -8.31
CA GLU A 30 -11.76 6.35 -8.96
C GLU A 30 -12.30 4.90 -8.87
N LEU A 31 -12.76 4.47 -7.69
CA LEU A 31 -13.45 3.19 -7.51
C LEU A 31 -14.72 3.08 -8.38
N CYS A 32 -15.47 4.19 -8.56
CA CYS A 32 -16.57 4.26 -9.51
C CYS A 32 -16.09 4.05 -10.95
N SER A 33 -14.98 4.68 -11.35
CA SER A 33 -14.48 4.63 -12.72
C SER A 33 -14.04 3.22 -13.13
N GLU A 34 -13.42 2.47 -12.22
CA GLU A 34 -13.05 1.05 -12.42
C GLU A 34 -14.29 0.14 -12.57
N VAL A 35 -15.39 0.48 -11.90
CA VAL A 35 -16.68 -0.23 -12.05
C VAL A 35 -17.44 0.21 -13.30
N SER A 36 -17.14 1.40 -13.85
CA SER A 36 -17.91 2.04 -14.94
C SER A 36 -17.28 1.91 -16.33
N SER A 37 -15.98 1.64 -16.42
CA SER A 37 -15.20 1.70 -17.68
C SER A 37 -15.39 0.48 -18.58
N THR A 38 -15.96 -0.62 -18.07
CA THR A 38 -16.24 -1.85 -18.83
C THR A 38 -17.56 -1.73 -19.60
N ARG A 39 -17.55 -0.89 -20.64
CA ARG A 39 -18.73 -0.64 -21.48
C ARG A 39 -18.96 -1.67 -22.58
N ASP A 40 -18.10 -2.67 -22.74
CA ASP A 40 -18.24 -3.68 -23.78
C ASP A 40 -18.15 -5.11 -23.22
N SER A 41 -19.20 -5.89 -23.53
CA SER A 41 -19.35 -7.35 -23.38
C SER A 41 -19.87 -7.92 -22.05
N LYS A 42 -21.17 -8.26 -22.05
CA LYS A 42 -21.79 -9.59 -21.83
C LYS A 42 -21.26 -10.57 -20.76
N THR A 43 -20.43 -10.17 -19.82
CA THR A 43 -20.06 -11.00 -18.68
C THR A 43 -20.76 -10.46 -17.44
N ASP A 44 -21.53 -11.32 -16.76
CA ASP A 44 -22.09 -11.06 -15.43
C ASP A 44 -20.90 -10.87 -14.47
N ASN A 45 -20.33 -9.66 -14.45
CA ASN A 45 -19.15 -9.37 -13.66
C ASN A 45 -19.59 -8.96 -12.26
N HIS A 46 -19.53 -9.94 -11.37
CA HIS A 46 -19.71 -9.74 -9.95
C HIS A 46 -18.45 -9.06 -9.37
N LEU A 47 -18.59 -7.87 -8.80
CA LEU A 47 -17.52 -7.26 -7.99
C LEU A 47 -17.65 -7.73 -6.53
N TYR A 48 -16.70 -8.54 -6.07
CA TYR A 48 -16.62 -8.98 -4.68
C TYR A 48 -15.59 -8.11 -3.94
N VAL A 49 -16.06 -7.30 -3.00
CA VAL A 49 -15.25 -6.40 -2.19
C VAL A 49 -15.23 -6.85 -0.73
N ARG A 50 -14.04 -7.06 -0.20
CA ARG A 50 -13.82 -7.23 1.24
C ARG A 50 -13.31 -5.91 1.84
N VAL A 51 -13.97 -5.41 2.87
CA VAL A 51 -13.55 -4.21 3.61
C VAL A 51 -12.97 -4.63 4.96
N GLY A 52 -11.86 -4.00 5.36
CA GLY A 52 -11.29 -4.15 6.70
C GLY A 52 -10.44 -2.94 7.10
N HIS A 53 -9.92 -2.94 8.32
CA HIS A 53 -9.25 -1.76 8.89
C HIS A 53 -7.74 -1.91 9.07
N TYR A 54 -7.06 -0.78 8.90
CA TYR A 54 -5.62 -0.62 8.96
C TYR A 54 -5.26 0.63 9.79
N GLU A 55 -4.78 0.44 11.00
CA GLU A 55 -4.22 1.48 11.88
C GLU A 55 -2.77 1.75 11.47
N GLN A 56 -2.40 3.02 11.36
CA GLN A 56 -1.07 3.44 10.93
C GLN A 56 -0.41 4.35 11.99
N PRO A 57 0.92 4.36 12.10
CA PRO A 57 1.66 5.01 13.19
C PRO A 57 1.79 6.54 13.09
N GLY A 58 0.98 7.20 12.26
CA GLY A 58 0.99 8.65 11.99
C GLY A 58 1.88 9.09 10.82
N PHE A 59 2.54 8.16 10.13
CA PHE A 59 3.45 8.45 9.01
C PHE A 59 2.78 8.46 7.65
N LEU A 60 1.58 7.89 7.53
CA LEU A 60 0.76 8.06 6.33
C LEU A 60 0.00 9.36 6.40
N ASN A 61 -0.32 9.90 5.22
CA ASN A 61 -1.07 11.12 5.09
C ASN A 61 -2.44 10.94 5.80
N PRO A 62 -2.82 11.85 6.71
CA PRO A 62 -4.15 11.82 7.34
C PRO A 62 -5.30 11.81 6.33
N LYS A 63 -5.07 12.33 5.11
CA LYS A 63 -6.01 12.32 3.99
C LYS A 63 -6.16 10.95 3.32
N LEU A 64 -5.29 9.98 3.60
CA LEU A 64 -5.41 8.62 3.09
C LEU A 64 -6.58 7.93 3.80
N PHE A 65 -7.67 7.71 3.08
CA PHE A 65 -8.88 7.06 3.61
C PHE A 65 -8.84 5.54 3.43
N GLY A 66 -8.29 5.06 2.33
CA GLY A 66 -8.17 3.64 2.05
C GLY A 66 -7.41 3.36 0.75
N PHE A 67 -7.11 2.08 0.53
CA PHE A 67 -6.38 1.62 -0.65
C PHE A 67 -6.68 0.14 -0.93
N TRP A 68 -6.40 -0.28 -2.16
CA TRP A 68 -6.59 -1.66 -2.58
C TRP A 68 -5.45 -2.57 -2.12
N LEU A 69 -5.81 -3.71 -1.54
CA LEU A 69 -4.95 -4.86 -1.26
C LEU A 69 -5.36 -6.00 -2.19
N LEU A 70 -4.83 -6.01 -3.41
CA LEU A 70 -5.22 -6.99 -4.41
C LEU A 70 -4.54 -8.34 -4.16
N PRO A 71 -5.25 -9.47 -4.39
CA PRO A 71 -4.67 -10.81 -4.34
C PRO A 71 -3.44 -10.96 -5.23
N ILE A 72 -2.47 -11.74 -4.76
CA ILE A 72 -1.25 -12.06 -5.49
C ILE A 72 -1.44 -13.41 -6.18
N HIS A 73 -1.18 -13.46 -7.47
CA HIS A 73 -0.99 -14.69 -8.22
C HIS A 73 0.50 -15.05 -8.15
N ALA A 74 0.81 -16.22 -7.59
CA ALA A 74 2.19 -16.70 -7.43
C ALA A 74 2.85 -17.09 -8.76
N ASP A 75 2.19 -16.83 -9.88
CA ASP A 75 2.66 -17.17 -11.21
C ASP A 75 3.75 -16.18 -11.63
N ASN A 76 4.98 -16.68 -11.68
CA ASN A 76 6.11 -15.91 -12.20
C ASN A 76 5.93 -15.68 -13.71
N GLN A 77 5.52 -14.47 -14.08
CA GLN A 77 5.39 -14.11 -15.49
C GLN A 77 6.73 -13.64 -16.05
N ALA A 78 7.16 -14.28 -17.14
CA ALA A 78 8.28 -13.79 -17.92
C ALA A 78 8.07 -12.30 -18.31
N PRO A 79 9.14 -11.51 -18.34
CA PRO A 79 9.06 -10.13 -18.83
C PRO A 79 8.52 -10.12 -20.25
N ARG A 80 7.63 -9.16 -20.56
CA ARG A 80 7.12 -8.99 -21.92
C ARG A 80 8.27 -8.48 -22.78
N PRO A 81 8.66 -9.17 -23.87
CA PRO A 81 9.74 -8.70 -24.72
C PRO A 81 9.34 -7.40 -25.39
N ILE A 82 10.28 -6.45 -25.50
CA ILE A 82 10.10 -5.23 -26.28
C ILE A 82 10.67 -5.50 -27.68
N PRO A 83 9.84 -5.61 -28.73
CA PRO A 83 10.33 -5.99 -30.04
C PRO A 83 11.36 -4.98 -30.54
N ARG A 84 12.46 -5.46 -31.13
CA ARG A 84 13.58 -4.66 -31.66
C ARG A 84 14.49 -4.00 -30.62
N LEU A 85 14.25 -4.19 -29.32
CA LEU A 85 15.16 -3.68 -28.29
C LEU A 85 16.55 -4.32 -28.42
N GLU A 86 16.61 -5.61 -28.80
CA GLU A 86 17.87 -6.33 -29.03
C GLU A 86 18.75 -5.69 -30.10
N ALA A 87 18.17 -4.99 -31.07
CA ALA A 87 18.91 -4.33 -32.15
C ALA A 87 19.54 -2.99 -31.72
N LEU A 88 19.00 -2.35 -30.67
CA LEU A 88 19.51 -1.08 -30.14
C LEU A 88 20.48 -1.28 -28.97
N GLY A 89 20.36 -2.39 -28.25
CA GLY A 89 21.22 -2.74 -27.13
C GLY A 89 20.81 -2.09 -25.80
N HIS A 90 21.32 -2.65 -24.70
CA HIS A 90 20.98 -2.23 -23.33
C HIS A 90 21.53 -0.84 -22.97
N ASP A 91 22.68 -0.47 -23.52
CA ASP A 91 23.29 0.85 -23.29
C ASP A 91 22.39 1.98 -23.80
N TRP A 92 21.85 1.81 -25.02
CA TRP A 92 20.88 2.73 -25.58
C TRP A 92 19.62 2.82 -24.70
N ALA A 93 19.11 1.67 -24.25
CA ALA A 93 17.93 1.64 -23.38
C ALA A 93 18.18 2.38 -22.06
N SER A 94 19.34 2.18 -21.45
CA SER A 94 19.76 2.85 -20.22
C SER A 94 19.86 4.36 -20.41
N GLU A 95 20.47 4.81 -21.52
CA GLU A 95 20.55 6.24 -21.87
C GLU A 95 19.15 6.85 -22.06
N GLN A 96 18.26 6.15 -22.77
CA GLN A 96 16.91 6.64 -23.02
C GLN A 96 16.02 6.68 -21.78
N MET A 97 16.35 5.90 -20.75
CA MET A 97 15.52 5.75 -19.56
C MET A 97 16.12 6.41 -18.31
N ALA A 98 17.29 7.07 -18.43
CA ALA A 98 18.06 7.61 -17.31
C ALA A 98 17.29 8.58 -16.40
N ASP A 99 16.33 9.34 -16.95
CA ASP A 99 15.49 10.27 -16.18
C ASP A 99 14.42 9.57 -15.33
N TRP A 100 14.12 8.30 -15.63
CA TRP A 100 12.98 7.58 -15.08
C TRP A 100 13.35 6.39 -14.21
N ILE A 101 14.48 5.73 -14.51
CA ILE A 101 14.93 4.51 -13.83
C ILE A 101 16.45 4.36 -14.00
N ASP A 102 17.14 3.87 -12.97
CA ASP A 102 18.57 3.57 -13.08
C ASP A 102 18.83 2.27 -13.87
N SER A 103 20.08 2.07 -14.30
CA SER A 103 20.44 0.95 -15.19
C SER A 103 20.23 -0.42 -14.53
N ALA A 104 20.46 -0.57 -13.22
CA ALA A 104 20.27 -1.84 -12.52
C ALA A 104 18.79 -2.19 -12.36
N ALA A 105 17.96 -1.19 -12.06
CA ALA A 105 16.52 -1.34 -12.00
C ALA A 105 15.92 -1.58 -13.40
N LEU A 106 16.49 -1.00 -14.46
CA LEU A 106 16.09 -1.28 -15.84
C LEU A 106 16.41 -2.73 -16.24
N GLU A 107 17.60 -3.22 -15.91
CA GLU A 107 17.99 -4.62 -16.15
C GLU A 107 17.01 -5.58 -15.46
N THR A 108 16.65 -5.27 -14.22
CA THR A 108 15.67 -6.03 -13.44
C THR A 108 14.29 -6.00 -14.11
N LEU A 109 13.82 -4.84 -14.55
CA LEU A 109 12.53 -4.68 -15.22
C LEU A 109 12.44 -5.51 -16.52
N LEU A 110 13.53 -5.61 -17.27
CA LEU A 110 13.59 -6.25 -18.59
C LEU A 110 13.82 -7.76 -18.52
N ASN A 111 14.57 -8.24 -17.53
CA ASN A 111 15.06 -9.63 -17.52
C ASN A 111 14.45 -10.49 -16.43
N SER A 112 13.91 -9.90 -15.36
CA SER A 112 13.44 -10.66 -14.21
C SER A 112 11.95 -11.04 -14.33
N PRO A 113 11.58 -12.26 -13.87
CA PRO A 113 10.18 -12.64 -13.81
C PRO A 113 9.43 -11.72 -12.83
N GLY A 114 8.18 -11.40 -13.16
CA GLY A 114 7.33 -10.56 -12.30
C GLY A 114 6.29 -11.38 -11.56
N VAL A 115 5.86 -10.86 -10.42
CA VAL A 115 4.65 -11.32 -9.72
C VAL A 115 3.45 -10.56 -10.24
N THR A 116 2.35 -11.27 -10.48
CA THR A 116 1.11 -10.66 -10.95
C THR A 116 0.16 -10.42 -9.79
N ILE A 117 -0.37 -9.21 -9.69
CA ILE A 117 -1.50 -8.89 -8.81
C ILE A 117 -2.80 -8.91 -9.63
N GLN A 118 -3.86 -9.43 -9.02
CA GLN A 118 -5.18 -9.51 -9.62
C GLN A 118 -5.64 -8.11 -10.07
N SER A 119 -6.33 -8.02 -11.21
CA SER A 119 -7.08 -6.81 -11.53
C SER A 119 -8.26 -6.64 -10.55
N PRO A 120 -8.62 -5.41 -10.14
CA PRO A 120 -9.85 -5.17 -9.39
C PRO A 120 -11.10 -5.74 -10.08
N THR A 121 -11.09 -5.81 -11.42
CA THR A 121 -12.19 -6.31 -12.25
C THR A 121 -12.35 -7.83 -12.25
N ASP A 122 -11.32 -8.57 -11.85
CA ASP A 122 -11.28 -10.04 -11.94
C ASP A 122 -11.69 -10.70 -10.61
N SER A 123 -12.38 -9.94 -9.75
CA SER A 123 -12.74 -10.39 -8.41
C SER A 123 -13.75 -11.55 -8.43
N SER A 124 -13.61 -12.47 -7.49
CA SER A 124 -14.54 -13.58 -7.31
C SER A 124 -14.90 -13.76 -5.83
N GLN A 125 -15.87 -14.64 -5.52
CA GLN A 125 -16.23 -14.95 -4.14
C GLN A 125 -15.05 -15.58 -3.37
N GLU A 126 -14.25 -16.39 -4.07
CA GLU A 126 -13.07 -17.07 -3.51
C GLU A 126 -11.85 -16.14 -3.43
N SER A 127 -11.74 -15.18 -4.36
CA SER A 127 -10.67 -14.18 -4.43
C SER A 127 -11.26 -12.76 -4.57
N PRO A 128 -11.78 -12.16 -3.50
CA PRO A 128 -12.34 -10.82 -3.57
C PRO A 128 -11.25 -9.74 -3.63
N SER A 129 -11.56 -8.62 -4.25
CA SER A 129 -10.74 -7.40 -4.15
C SER A 129 -10.86 -6.84 -2.73
N ILE A 130 -9.74 -6.60 -2.06
CA ILE A 130 -9.75 -6.14 -0.65
C ILE A 130 -9.53 -4.64 -0.63
N TRP A 131 -10.45 -3.91 -0.01
CA TRP A 131 -10.34 -2.50 0.30
C TRP A 131 -9.94 -2.30 1.77
N ALA A 132 -8.75 -1.74 1.98
CA ALA A 132 -8.22 -1.42 3.31
C ALA A 132 -8.63 0.00 3.71
N CYS A 133 -9.42 0.16 4.78
CA CYS A 133 -9.75 1.47 5.35
C CYS A 133 -8.70 1.87 6.40
N VAL A 134 -8.18 3.09 6.31
CA VAL A 134 -7.13 3.60 7.20
C VAL A 134 -7.74 4.24 8.44
N LEU A 135 -7.46 3.70 9.63
CA LEU A 135 -7.93 4.18 10.93
C LEU A 135 -7.26 5.50 11.32
N ASN A 136 -7.81 6.61 10.83
CA ASN A 136 -7.53 7.98 11.30
C ASN A 136 -8.71 8.54 12.14
N SER A 137 -9.77 7.75 12.34
CA SER A 137 -10.99 8.09 13.11
C SER A 137 -11.56 6.84 13.81
N SER A 138 -12.67 6.97 14.55
CA SER A 138 -13.29 5.81 15.21
C SER A 138 -13.74 4.75 14.19
N ILE A 139 -13.63 3.48 14.55
CA ILE A 139 -13.99 2.34 13.70
C ILE A 139 -15.43 2.49 13.19
N GLU A 140 -16.34 2.92 14.05
CA GLU A 140 -17.75 3.12 13.72
C GLU A 140 -17.92 4.17 12.62
N THR A 141 -17.18 5.29 12.72
CA THR A 141 -17.20 6.38 11.74
C THR A 141 -16.67 5.91 10.39
N GLN A 142 -15.66 5.05 10.38
CA GLN A 142 -15.06 4.53 9.14
C GLN A 142 -15.97 3.54 8.44
N ILE A 143 -16.61 2.66 9.20
CA ILE A 143 -17.60 1.74 8.66
C ILE A 143 -18.76 2.52 8.07
N GLU A 144 -19.31 3.50 8.80
CA GLU A 144 -20.40 4.34 8.31
C GLU A 144 -20.01 5.11 7.04
N SER A 145 -18.81 5.71 7.03
CA SER A 145 -18.31 6.44 5.86
C SER A 145 -18.12 5.53 4.65
N THR A 146 -17.55 4.34 4.85
CA THR A 146 -17.30 3.36 3.77
C THR A 146 -18.61 2.80 3.20
N LEU A 147 -19.56 2.45 4.05
CA LEU A 147 -20.87 1.96 3.61
C LEU A 147 -21.69 3.05 2.92
N THR A 148 -21.67 4.28 3.45
CA THR A 148 -22.33 5.43 2.83
C THR A 148 -21.78 5.69 1.44
N ALA A 149 -20.45 5.68 1.31
CA ALA A 149 -19.74 5.83 0.06
C ALA A 149 -20.11 4.76 -0.99
N LEU A 150 -20.08 3.49 -0.59
CA LEU A 150 -20.44 2.37 -1.48
C LEU A 150 -21.91 2.48 -1.92
N ALA A 151 -22.80 2.87 -1.01
CA ALA A 151 -24.20 3.10 -1.34
C ALA A 151 -24.37 4.29 -2.32
N MET A 152 -23.63 5.38 -2.11
CA MET A 152 -23.64 6.55 -3.01
C MET A 152 -23.15 6.17 -4.41
N LEU A 153 -22.13 5.31 -4.51
CA LEU A 153 -21.65 4.77 -5.77
C LEU A 153 -22.76 4.02 -6.51
N VAL A 154 -23.44 3.08 -5.83
CA VAL A 154 -24.58 2.34 -6.40
C VAL A 154 -25.69 3.30 -6.84
N ALA A 155 -26.01 4.30 -6.01
CA ALA A 155 -27.08 5.25 -6.29
C ALA A 155 -26.76 6.19 -7.46
N ARG A 156 -25.51 6.68 -7.56
CA ARG A 156 -25.03 7.50 -8.69
C ARG A 156 -24.98 6.69 -9.99
N GLN A 157 -24.61 5.42 -9.93
CA GLN A 157 -24.63 4.54 -11.09
C GLN A 157 -26.05 4.28 -11.61
N ASP A 158 -26.99 4.01 -10.70
CA ASP A 158 -28.41 3.89 -11.05
C ASP A 158 -28.96 5.19 -11.66
N LEU A 159 -28.55 6.36 -11.14
CA LEU A 159 -28.87 7.67 -11.71
C LEU A 159 -28.32 7.81 -13.14
N VAL A 160 -27.04 7.50 -13.38
CA VAL A 160 -26.42 7.57 -14.71
C VAL A 160 -27.14 6.64 -15.70
N ARG A 161 -27.50 5.43 -15.28
CA ARG A 161 -28.22 4.46 -16.12
C ARG A 161 -29.62 4.94 -16.49
N ARG A 162 -30.32 5.59 -15.56
CA ARG A 162 -31.69 6.10 -15.76
C ARG A 162 -31.74 7.45 -16.48
N THR A 163 -30.63 8.18 -16.53
CA THR A 163 -30.58 9.53 -17.12
C THR A 163 -30.38 9.45 -18.65
N PRO A 164 -31.32 9.97 -19.46
CA PRO A 164 -31.15 10.07 -20.91
C PRO A 164 -29.96 10.98 -21.25
N LYS A 165 -29.21 10.68 -22.33
CA LYS A 165 -28.05 11.45 -22.81
C LYS A 165 -28.31 12.95 -22.99
N GLU A 166 -29.56 13.37 -23.15
CA GLU A 166 -29.96 14.76 -23.35
C GLU A 166 -30.12 15.57 -22.04
N LYS A 167 -30.10 14.92 -20.86
CA LYS A 167 -30.25 15.58 -19.54
C LYS A 167 -28.93 15.73 -18.75
N ILE A 168 -27.80 15.52 -19.41
CA ILE A 168 -26.44 15.59 -18.83
C ILE A 168 -26.17 16.88 -18.05
N PRO A 169 -26.62 18.08 -18.47
CA PRO A 169 -26.36 19.33 -17.72
C PRO A 169 -26.96 19.38 -16.31
N SER A 170 -27.99 18.58 -16.02
CA SER A 170 -28.67 18.52 -14.72
C SER A 170 -28.16 17.41 -13.78
N LEU A 171 -27.18 16.61 -14.23
CA LEU A 171 -26.60 15.52 -13.46
C LEU A 171 -25.94 15.96 -12.14
N PRO A 172 -25.23 17.10 -12.05
CA PRO A 172 -24.58 17.50 -10.80
C PRO A 172 -25.58 17.73 -9.65
N ASP A 173 -26.67 18.46 -9.89
CA ASP A 173 -27.68 18.74 -8.87
C ASP A 173 -28.48 17.49 -8.48
N GLN A 174 -28.75 16.62 -9.46
CA GLN A 174 -29.41 15.33 -9.21
C GLN A 174 -28.49 14.37 -8.44
N ALA A 175 -27.20 14.33 -8.75
CA ALA A 175 -26.22 13.54 -8.03
C ALA A 175 -26.12 14.00 -6.57
N ALA A 176 -25.99 15.31 -6.32
CA ALA A 176 -25.92 15.86 -4.97
C ALA A 176 -27.16 15.51 -4.12
N ARG A 177 -28.36 15.54 -4.72
CA ARG A 177 -29.60 15.12 -4.04
C ARG A 177 -29.60 13.62 -3.72
N VAL A 178 -29.22 12.79 -4.70
CA VAL A 178 -29.13 11.33 -4.53
C VAL A 178 -28.10 10.96 -3.46
N ASP A 179 -27.00 11.70 -3.37
CA ASP A 179 -25.96 11.51 -2.35
C ASP A 179 -26.49 11.80 -0.95
N GLN A 180 -27.21 12.91 -0.78
CA GLN A 180 -27.79 13.30 0.50
C GLN A 180 -28.88 12.30 0.96
N GLU A 181 -29.76 11.90 0.05
CA GLU A 181 -30.79 10.89 0.34
C GLU A 181 -30.15 9.55 0.72
N THR A 182 -29.10 9.15 0.02
CA THR A 182 -28.38 7.89 0.28
C THR A 182 -27.64 7.93 1.62
N THR A 183 -26.98 9.04 1.95
CA THR A 183 -26.34 9.25 3.25
C THR A 183 -27.33 9.10 4.39
N ASN A 184 -28.50 9.75 4.28
CA ASN A 184 -29.54 9.67 5.30
C ASN A 184 -30.08 8.24 5.47
N LEU A 185 -30.30 7.54 4.36
CA LEU A 185 -30.80 6.15 4.36
C LEU A 185 -29.79 5.19 4.99
N VAL A 186 -28.52 5.25 4.59
CA VAL A 186 -27.46 4.37 5.15
C VAL A 186 -27.25 4.65 6.62
N GLY A 187 -27.17 5.93 7.02
CA GLY A 187 -27.03 6.29 8.43
C GLY A 187 -28.21 5.79 9.27
N ALA A 188 -29.44 5.85 8.74
CA ALA A 188 -30.61 5.29 9.42
C ALA A 188 -30.55 3.76 9.51
N GLU A 189 -30.15 3.08 8.44
CA GLU A 189 -30.02 1.62 8.39
C GLU A 189 -28.98 1.12 9.40
N ILE A 190 -27.82 1.79 9.46
CA ILE A 190 -26.77 1.49 10.42
C ILE A 190 -27.25 1.67 11.86
N ARG A 191 -27.91 2.80 12.16
CA ARG A 191 -28.41 3.06 13.52
C ARG A 191 -29.48 2.07 13.97
N ASN A 192 -30.35 1.67 13.05
CA ASN A 192 -31.52 0.84 13.39
C ASN A 192 -31.22 -0.66 13.36
N HIS A 193 -30.34 -1.10 12.45
CA HIS A 193 -30.16 -2.52 12.14
C HIS A 193 -28.69 -2.98 12.13
N GLY A 194 -27.73 -2.07 12.30
CA GLY A 194 -26.30 -2.36 12.34
C GLY A 194 -25.64 -2.50 10.96
N TRP A 195 -24.31 -2.58 10.94
CA TRP A 195 -23.50 -2.49 9.72
C TRP A 195 -23.70 -3.65 8.75
N GLN A 196 -23.91 -4.87 9.26
CA GLN A 196 -24.11 -6.06 8.43
C GLN A 196 -25.38 -5.95 7.58
N ASN A 197 -26.46 -5.44 8.18
CA ASN A 197 -27.72 -5.21 7.47
C ASN A 197 -27.60 -4.08 6.44
N ALA A 198 -26.85 -3.01 6.76
CA ALA A 198 -26.53 -1.97 5.80
C ALA A 198 -25.75 -2.52 4.58
N CYS A 199 -24.77 -3.43 4.77
CA CYS A 199 -24.11 -4.12 3.66
C CYS A 199 -25.10 -4.92 2.79
N HIS A 200 -26.01 -5.68 3.42
CA HIS A 200 -27.04 -6.43 2.70
C HIS A 200 -27.99 -5.52 1.92
N ALA A 201 -28.38 -4.38 2.48
CA ALA A 201 -29.22 -3.39 1.82
C ALA A 201 -28.52 -2.76 0.60
N ILE A 202 -27.23 -2.44 0.72
CA ILE A 202 -26.41 -1.92 -0.40
C ILE A 202 -26.33 -2.96 -1.53
N ARG A 203 -26.06 -4.22 -1.18
CA ARG A 203 -26.05 -5.33 -2.15
C ARG A 203 -27.39 -5.47 -2.87
N ALA A 204 -28.50 -5.53 -2.13
CA ALA A 204 -29.83 -5.66 -2.72
C ALA A 204 -30.16 -4.47 -3.66
N ARG A 205 -29.69 -3.27 -3.32
CA ARG A 205 -29.86 -2.08 -4.16
C ARG A 205 -28.99 -2.11 -5.42
N ALA A 206 -27.76 -2.62 -5.31
CA ALA A 206 -26.88 -2.85 -6.45
C ALA A 206 -27.53 -3.86 -7.41
N ASP A 207 -27.98 -5.00 -6.91
CA ASP A 207 -28.64 -6.06 -7.69
C ASP A 207 -29.87 -5.50 -8.42
N ALA A 208 -30.73 -4.73 -7.72
CA ALA A 208 -31.89 -4.07 -8.32
C ALA A 208 -31.53 -3.05 -9.41
N SER A 209 -30.33 -2.48 -9.31
CA SER A 209 -29.78 -1.51 -10.27
C SER A 209 -28.98 -2.19 -11.39
N GLY A 210 -28.98 -3.53 -11.44
CA GLY A 210 -28.26 -4.33 -12.42
C GLY A 210 -26.74 -4.32 -12.25
N PHE A 211 -26.26 -4.02 -11.04
CA PHE A 211 -24.85 -4.11 -10.66
C PHE A 211 -24.68 -5.26 -9.68
N THR A 212 -23.76 -6.16 -9.95
CA THR A 212 -23.59 -7.31 -9.07
C THR A 212 -22.46 -7.04 -8.07
N LEU A 213 -22.72 -6.17 -7.09
CA LEU A 213 -21.76 -5.76 -6.05
C LEU A 213 -21.97 -6.56 -4.75
N ASN A 214 -20.93 -7.27 -4.30
CA ASN A 214 -20.93 -8.06 -3.08
C ASN A 214 -19.93 -7.47 -2.07
N VAL A 215 -20.43 -6.86 -0.99
CA VAL A 215 -19.60 -6.23 0.04
C VAL A 215 -19.66 -7.05 1.33
N ARG A 216 -18.51 -7.38 1.90
CA ARG A 216 -18.39 -7.96 3.25
C ARG A 216 -17.35 -7.23 4.09
N TYR A 217 -17.58 -7.16 5.40
CA TYR A 217 -16.60 -6.66 6.36
C TYR A 217 -15.89 -7.83 7.05
N GLU A 218 -14.57 -7.79 7.14
CA GLU A 218 -13.78 -8.79 7.87
C GLU A 218 -12.65 -8.14 8.69
N ALA A 219 -12.36 -8.75 9.84
CA ALA A 219 -11.21 -8.46 10.67
C ALA A 219 -10.61 -9.79 11.19
N PRO A 220 -9.29 -10.03 11.08
CA PRO A 220 -8.28 -9.14 10.52
C PRO A 220 -8.37 -8.94 9.01
N LEU A 221 -7.78 -7.83 8.54
CA LEU A 221 -7.80 -7.43 7.12
C LEU A 221 -7.05 -8.41 6.22
N LEU A 222 -5.97 -9.02 6.70
CA LEU A 222 -5.23 -10.09 6.04
C LEU A 222 -4.85 -11.18 7.05
N ALA A 223 -4.98 -12.44 6.64
CA ALA A 223 -4.49 -13.58 7.41
C ALA A 223 -2.95 -13.64 7.40
N ALA A 224 -2.35 -14.34 8.37
CA ALA A 224 -0.90 -14.41 8.55
C ALA A 224 -0.16 -14.85 7.28
N GLU A 225 -0.63 -15.91 6.62
CA GLU A 225 -0.02 -16.39 5.37
C GLU A 225 -0.11 -15.34 4.25
N GLN A 226 -1.23 -14.61 4.15
CA GLN A 226 -1.36 -13.53 3.17
C GLN A 226 -0.32 -12.43 3.44
N ILE A 227 -0.08 -12.07 4.70
CA ILE A 227 0.95 -11.07 5.05
C ILE A 227 2.34 -11.55 4.62
N ARG A 228 2.69 -12.80 4.89
CA ARG A 228 4.00 -13.35 4.49
C ARG A 228 4.20 -13.32 2.98
N THR A 229 3.18 -13.72 2.20
CA THR A 229 3.27 -13.65 0.73
C THR A 229 3.45 -12.22 0.19
N ARG A 230 3.03 -11.21 0.96
CA ARG A 230 3.17 -9.80 0.59
C ARG A 230 4.50 -9.19 1.00
N MET A 231 5.21 -9.74 1.98
CA MET A 231 6.48 -9.15 2.46
C MET A 231 7.48 -8.88 1.33
N PRO A 232 7.77 -9.84 0.42
CA PRO A 232 8.65 -9.59 -0.72
C PRO A 232 8.18 -8.44 -1.61
N LEU A 233 6.86 -8.35 -1.83
CA LEU A 233 6.23 -7.31 -2.66
C LEU A 233 6.46 -5.91 -2.09
N VAL A 234 6.19 -5.70 -0.81
CA VAL A 234 6.36 -4.39 -0.16
C VAL A 234 7.83 -4.03 0.06
N ARG A 235 8.72 -5.02 0.13
CA ARG A 235 10.17 -4.78 0.07
C ARG A 235 10.62 -4.33 -1.30
N HIS A 236 10.08 -4.93 -2.36
CA HIS A 236 10.32 -4.45 -3.72
C HIS A 236 9.87 -3.00 -3.87
N VAL A 237 8.70 -2.62 -3.36
CA VAL A 237 8.26 -1.22 -3.32
C VAL A 237 9.30 -0.33 -2.63
N TYR A 238 9.80 -0.73 -1.46
CA TYR A 238 10.87 0.00 -0.76
C TYR A 238 12.16 0.11 -1.59
N ASN A 239 12.56 -0.95 -2.29
CA ASN A 239 13.80 -0.98 -3.07
C ASN A 239 13.67 -0.23 -4.41
N SER A 240 12.50 -0.25 -5.04
CA SER A 240 12.25 0.27 -6.40
C SER A 240 11.70 1.69 -6.46
N MET A 241 11.21 2.23 -5.34
CA MET A 241 10.68 3.60 -5.24
C MET A 241 11.60 4.50 -4.38
N PRO A 242 12.47 5.32 -4.98
CA PRO A 242 13.40 6.18 -4.25
C PRO A 242 12.72 7.10 -3.21
N ASN A 243 11.56 7.68 -3.56
CA ASN A 243 10.81 8.55 -2.65
C ASN A 243 10.28 7.81 -1.42
N ALA A 244 9.80 6.58 -1.61
CA ALA A 244 9.31 5.74 -0.51
C ALA A 244 10.49 5.33 0.38
N ARG A 245 11.58 4.85 -0.23
CA ARG A 245 12.82 4.50 0.48
C ARG A 245 13.32 5.64 1.35
N LEU A 246 13.51 6.81 0.75
CA LEU A 246 14.03 8.00 1.42
C LEU A 246 13.11 8.43 2.58
N THR A 247 11.79 8.38 2.38
CA THR A 247 10.83 8.77 3.43
C THR A 247 10.88 7.79 4.60
N ILE A 248 10.93 6.48 4.34
CA ILE A 248 11.13 5.47 5.39
C ILE A 248 12.45 5.69 6.12
N ASP A 249 13.54 5.91 5.39
CA ASP A 249 14.86 6.09 5.99
C ASP A 249 14.93 7.34 6.87
N LYS A 250 14.26 8.42 6.47
CA LYS A 250 14.07 9.63 7.29
C LYS A 250 13.28 9.34 8.58
N ILE A 251 12.15 8.64 8.47
CA ILE A 251 11.30 8.26 9.62
C ILE A 251 12.12 7.42 10.61
N VAL A 252 12.77 6.38 10.12
CA VAL A 252 13.59 5.48 10.94
C VAL A 252 14.71 6.26 11.61
N ASN A 253 15.44 7.09 10.85
CA ASN A 253 16.52 7.91 11.38
C ASN A 253 16.07 8.79 12.55
N VAL A 254 14.90 9.43 12.45
CA VAL A 254 14.35 10.26 13.54
C VAL A 254 13.96 9.42 14.75
N LEU A 255 13.38 8.23 14.54
CA LEU A 255 12.94 7.36 15.64
C LEU A 255 14.09 6.68 16.40
N THR A 256 15.22 6.45 15.73
CA THR A 256 16.32 5.67 16.29
C THR A 256 17.56 6.50 16.64
N GLN A 257 17.44 7.84 16.61
CA GLN A 257 18.48 8.77 17.06
C GLN A 257 18.08 9.51 18.34
N GLY A 258 19.08 10.05 19.03
CA GLY A 258 18.86 10.96 20.17
C GLY A 258 18.34 10.28 21.44
N TRP A 259 18.64 9.00 21.62
CA TRP A 259 18.16 8.25 22.78
C TRP A 259 18.71 8.79 24.09
N THR A 260 17.81 8.95 25.05
CA THR A 260 18.17 9.28 26.43
C THR A 260 17.80 8.10 27.31
N ILE A 261 18.79 7.49 27.95
CA ILE A 261 18.53 6.50 29.00
C ILE A 261 18.17 7.24 30.27
N THR A 262 16.97 6.95 30.79
CA THR A 262 16.47 7.42 32.08
C THR A 262 16.17 6.21 32.96
N GLY A 263 16.34 6.34 34.27
CA GLY A 263 16.05 5.26 35.20
C GLY A 263 16.52 5.55 36.61
N PRO A 264 16.09 4.74 37.59
CA PRO A 264 16.57 4.85 38.96
C PRO A 264 18.04 4.41 39.03
N GLY A 265 18.94 5.31 39.45
CA GLY A 265 20.35 4.99 39.62
C GLY A 265 21.26 6.21 39.51
N PRO A 266 22.56 6.05 39.87
CA PRO A 266 23.54 7.11 39.66
C PRO A 266 23.83 7.31 38.16
N GLU A 267 24.13 8.55 37.76
CA GLU A 267 24.41 8.89 36.36
C GLU A 267 25.56 8.05 35.76
N SER A 268 26.53 7.64 36.57
CA SER A 268 27.61 6.75 36.14
C SER A 268 27.14 5.37 35.67
N MET A 269 26.06 4.85 36.27
CA MET A 269 25.43 3.60 35.84
C MET A 269 24.64 3.79 34.55
N LEU A 270 23.90 4.90 34.44
CA LEU A 270 23.16 5.25 33.22
C LEU A 270 24.10 5.47 32.04
N GLN A 271 25.24 6.14 32.28
CA GLN A 271 26.28 6.33 31.26
C GLN A 271 26.89 5.00 30.83
N LYS A 272 27.24 4.11 31.77
CA LYS A 272 27.75 2.78 31.42
C LYS A 272 26.74 1.96 30.62
N ALA A 273 25.44 2.11 30.91
CA ALA A 273 24.39 1.49 30.11
C ALA A 273 24.32 2.07 28.69
N ARG A 274 24.46 3.40 28.52
CA ARG A 274 24.54 4.05 27.20
C ARG A 274 25.70 3.49 26.40
N ASP A 275 26.89 3.46 26.99
CA ASP A 275 28.10 2.96 26.34
C ASP A 275 27.94 1.49 25.91
N LEU A 276 27.29 0.64 26.72
CA LEU A 276 27.02 -0.75 26.37
C LEU A 276 26.04 -0.91 25.21
N LEU A 277 25.00 -0.06 25.12
CA LEU A 277 24.07 -0.09 23.99
C LEU A 277 24.73 0.42 22.70
N GLU A 278 25.59 1.44 22.78
CA GLU A 278 26.34 1.96 21.65
C GLU A 278 27.36 0.96 21.12
N ILE A 279 28.19 0.36 22.00
CA ILE A 279 29.17 -0.66 21.61
C ILE A 279 28.48 -1.90 21.02
N GLY A 280 27.29 -2.26 21.54
CA GLY A 280 26.50 -3.37 21.03
C GLY A 280 25.81 -3.12 19.69
N GLY A 281 25.96 -1.94 19.07
CA GLY A 281 25.32 -1.61 17.79
C GLY A 281 23.80 -1.53 17.87
N ILE A 282 23.23 -1.36 19.07
CA ILE A 282 21.78 -1.35 19.31
C ILE A 282 21.07 -0.27 18.47
N PRO A 283 21.59 0.95 18.30
CA PRO A 283 20.94 1.94 17.44
C PRO A 283 20.73 1.44 16.01
N SER A 284 21.73 0.82 15.38
CA SER A 284 21.61 0.25 14.03
C SER A 284 20.67 -0.95 13.99
N LEU A 285 20.70 -1.83 15.00
CA LEU A 285 19.79 -2.97 15.11
C LEU A 285 18.33 -2.51 15.26
N THR A 286 18.08 -1.46 16.05
CA THR A 286 16.73 -0.90 16.19
C THR A 286 16.29 -0.11 14.97
N ALA A 287 17.19 0.58 14.27
CA ALA A 287 16.89 1.22 12.99
C ALA A 287 16.42 0.19 11.98
N GLN A 288 17.13 -0.93 11.91
CA GLN A 288 16.76 -2.05 11.04
C GLN A 288 15.45 -2.72 11.46
N MET A 289 15.25 -2.97 12.75
CA MET A 289 13.98 -3.46 13.29
C MET A 289 12.81 -2.52 12.93
N ALA A 290 13.00 -1.21 13.07
CA ALA A 290 11.98 -0.21 12.74
C ALA A 290 11.69 -0.18 11.23
N ARG A 291 12.73 -0.16 10.39
CA ARG A 291 12.61 -0.28 8.93
C ARG A 291 11.81 -1.52 8.55
N ASP A 292 12.14 -2.67 9.10
CA ASP A 292 11.46 -3.92 8.78
C ASP A 292 10.01 -3.92 9.27
N GLY A 293 9.75 -3.31 10.43
CA GLY A 293 8.40 -2.99 10.90
C GLY A 293 7.60 -2.18 9.88
N PHE A 294 8.14 -1.06 9.40
CA PHE A 294 7.43 -0.19 8.45
C PHE A 294 7.32 -0.79 7.04
N VAL A 295 8.38 -1.44 6.57
CA VAL A 295 8.49 -1.95 5.19
C VAL A 295 7.80 -3.30 5.02
N CYS A 296 7.98 -4.23 5.96
CA CYS A 296 7.43 -5.60 5.86
C CYS A 296 6.23 -5.82 6.79
N GLY A 297 5.82 -4.80 7.55
CA GLY A 297 4.76 -4.86 8.54
C GLY A 297 5.21 -5.37 9.91
N MET A 298 6.35 -6.05 9.98
CA MET A 298 6.92 -6.61 11.21
C MET A 298 8.45 -6.54 11.20
N GLY A 299 9.03 -6.04 12.30
CA GLY A 299 10.45 -6.11 12.55
C GLY A 299 10.72 -6.50 13.99
N LEU A 300 11.65 -7.43 14.21
CA LEU A 300 11.87 -8.03 15.53
C LEU A 300 13.35 -8.00 15.90
N LEU A 301 13.64 -7.52 17.10
CA LEU A 301 14.95 -7.62 17.71
C LEU A 301 14.96 -8.76 18.74
N SER A 302 15.76 -9.78 18.51
CA SER A 302 16.08 -10.78 19.53
C SER A 302 16.97 -10.14 20.58
N MET A 303 16.59 -10.27 21.85
CA MET A 303 17.42 -9.84 22.97
C MET A 303 18.28 -10.97 23.55
N GLU A 304 17.95 -12.23 23.24
CA GLU A 304 18.61 -13.49 23.68
C GLU A 304 18.58 -13.72 25.20
N ALA A 305 19.01 -12.76 26.01
CA ALA A 305 18.95 -12.77 27.46
C ALA A 305 18.94 -11.33 28.01
N VAL A 306 18.56 -11.17 29.29
CA VAL A 306 18.76 -9.93 30.05
C VAL A 306 19.74 -10.24 31.18
N PRO A 307 20.94 -9.63 31.24
CA PRO A 307 21.48 -8.59 30.35
C PRO A 307 21.77 -9.08 28.91
N LEU A 308 21.73 -8.16 27.95
CA LEU A 308 21.93 -8.41 26.51
C LEU A 308 23.29 -9.06 26.25
N LYS A 309 23.31 -10.17 25.50
CA LYS A 309 24.55 -10.89 25.14
C LYS A 309 24.85 -10.76 23.65
N ASN A 310 23.96 -11.19 22.77
CA ASN A 310 24.11 -11.01 21.32
C ASN A 310 22.76 -10.63 20.68
N PRO A 311 22.37 -9.35 20.76
CA PRO A 311 21.14 -8.91 20.10
C PRO A 311 21.30 -8.96 18.59
N TRP A 312 20.25 -9.39 17.89
CA TRP A 312 20.23 -9.48 16.43
C TRP A 312 18.81 -9.30 15.89
N VAL A 313 18.70 -8.73 14.68
CA VAL A 313 17.40 -8.54 14.02
C VAL A 313 16.99 -9.81 13.31
N ILE A 314 15.80 -10.30 13.65
CA ILE A 314 15.17 -11.43 12.98
C ILE A 314 14.62 -10.93 11.64
N ARG A 315 14.98 -11.62 10.55
CA ARG A 315 14.49 -11.30 9.21
C ARG A 315 12.97 -11.49 9.13
N PRO A 316 12.22 -10.56 8.53
CA PRO A 316 10.76 -10.67 8.45
C PRO A 316 10.26 -11.99 7.85
N GLU A 317 10.91 -12.46 6.79
CA GLU A 317 10.58 -13.71 6.08
C GLU A 317 10.76 -14.97 6.94
N ASP A 318 11.60 -14.92 7.98
CA ASP A 318 11.83 -16.05 8.88
C ASP A 318 10.77 -16.13 9.97
N ILE A 319 9.90 -15.13 10.13
CA ILE A 319 8.92 -15.06 11.22
C ILE A 319 7.70 -15.94 10.90
N LEU A 320 7.50 -16.97 11.72
CA LEU A 320 6.31 -17.81 11.67
C LEU A 320 5.20 -17.23 12.54
N GLU A 321 5.45 -17.01 13.82
CA GLU A 321 4.42 -16.54 14.75
C GLU A 321 4.99 -15.54 15.76
N ILE A 322 4.13 -14.65 16.26
CA ILE A 322 4.51 -13.63 17.23
C ILE A 322 3.49 -13.56 18.36
N SER A 323 4.04 -13.49 19.56
CA SER A 323 3.35 -13.04 20.77
C SER A 323 4.07 -11.83 21.37
N GLU A 324 3.52 -11.28 22.44
CA GLU A 324 4.16 -10.19 23.20
C GLU A 324 5.50 -10.56 23.83
N LYS A 325 5.80 -11.86 24.01
CA LYS A 325 6.98 -12.32 24.78
C LYS A 325 7.97 -13.15 23.98
N HIS A 326 7.52 -13.74 22.88
CA HIS A 326 8.32 -14.65 22.07
C HIS A 326 7.87 -14.61 20.61
N ALA A 327 8.80 -14.99 19.74
CA ALA A 327 8.54 -15.28 18.34
C ALA A 327 8.88 -16.74 18.03
N LEU A 328 8.12 -17.34 17.13
CA LEU A 328 8.50 -18.59 16.47
C LEU A 328 9.13 -18.21 15.14
N VAL A 329 10.37 -18.64 14.92
CA VAL A 329 11.18 -18.25 13.76
C VAL A 329 11.63 -19.52 13.05
N ASN A 330 11.51 -19.55 11.73
CA ASN A 330 12.07 -20.60 10.91
C ASN A 330 13.59 -20.38 10.80
N ARG A 331 14.38 -21.23 11.45
CA ARG A 331 15.84 -21.20 11.36
C ARG A 331 16.31 -22.51 10.78
N GLU A 332 16.94 -22.47 9.61
CA GLU A 332 17.45 -23.67 8.92
C GLU A 332 16.36 -24.75 8.72
N HIS A 333 15.15 -24.32 8.33
CA HIS A 333 13.96 -25.18 8.15
C HIS A 333 13.40 -25.80 9.44
N VAL A 334 13.82 -25.31 10.61
CA VAL A 334 13.32 -25.76 11.91
C VAL A 334 12.67 -24.58 12.64
N PRO A 335 11.42 -24.71 13.11
CA PRO A 335 10.81 -23.72 13.98
C PRO A 335 11.54 -23.63 15.32
N VAL A 336 12.10 -22.46 15.63
CA VAL A 336 12.80 -22.16 16.88
C VAL A 336 12.07 -21.05 17.63
N LYS A 337 11.83 -21.27 18.91
CA LYS A 337 11.24 -20.25 19.80
C LYS A 337 12.32 -19.31 20.32
N ILE A 338 12.16 -18.02 20.06
CA ILE A 338 13.07 -16.95 20.50
C ILE A 338 12.38 -16.10 21.57
N SER A 339 13.04 -15.89 22.70
CA SER A 339 12.56 -15.04 23.80
C SER A 339 13.74 -14.58 24.67
N PRO A 340 13.76 -13.33 25.17
CA PRO A 340 12.81 -12.26 24.88
C PRO A 340 13.05 -11.61 23.50
N VAL A 341 11.98 -11.08 22.90
CA VAL A 341 12.01 -10.33 21.64
C VAL A 341 11.36 -8.96 21.83
N LEU A 342 11.82 -7.97 21.07
CA LEU A 342 11.22 -6.66 20.97
C LEU A 342 10.57 -6.52 19.57
N PRO A 343 9.23 -6.48 19.46
CA PRO A 343 8.56 -6.33 18.18
C PRO A 343 8.27 -4.86 17.85
N VAL A 344 8.39 -4.50 16.57
CA VAL A 344 7.84 -3.27 15.96
C VAL A 344 6.88 -3.69 14.85
N LYS A 345 5.69 -3.10 14.88
CA LYS A 345 4.66 -3.26 13.83
C LYS A 345 4.65 -2.00 12.98
N GLY A 346 4.48 -2.15 11.67
CA GLY A 346 4.25 -1.03 10.76
C GLY A 346 2.88 -0.41 11.02
N GLY A 347 1.88 -0.86 10.29
CA GLY A 347 0.48 -0.67 10.65
C GLY A 347 -0.10 -1.86 11.40
N LYS A 348 -1.12 -1.63 12.21
CA LYS A 348 -1.85 -2.66 12.95
C LYS A 348 -3.18 -2.92 12.26
N GLN A 349 -3.58 -4.18 12.20
CA GLN A 349 -4.93 -4.55 11.79
C GLN A 349 -5.71 -5.02 13.01
N LEU A 350 -7.01 -4.73 13.03
CA LEU A 350 -7.88 -5.14 14.12
C LEU A 350 -7.91 -6.68 14.25
N GLY A 351 -7.73 -7.18 15.46
CA GLY A 351 -7.80 -8.61 15.74
C GLY A 351 -6.58 -9.44 15.29
N SER A 352 -5.43 -8.82 14.97
CA SER A 352 -4.20 -9.55 14.63
C SER A 352 -3.00 -9.18 15.49
N THR A 353 -2.16 -10.19 15.75
CA THR A 353 -0.85 -10.01 16.35
C THR A 353 0.21 -9.60 15.33
N LEU A 354 -0.06 -9.73 14.03
CA LEU A 354 0.83 -9.31 12.94
C LEU A 354 0.47 -7.93 12.42
N GLY A 355 1.49 -7.16 12.08
CA GLY A 355 1.37 -5.86 11.43
C GLY A 355 1.37 -5.98 9.90
N LEU A 356 0.99 -4.89 9.28
CA LEU A 356 0.94 -4.70 7.83
C LEU A 356 1.91 -3.59 7.44
N SER A 357 2.44 -3.64 6.23
CA SER A 357 3.39 -2.63 5.78
C SER A 357 2.73 -1.27 5.57
N ILE A 358 3.42 -0.20 5.93
CA ILE A 358 2.96 1.16 5.60
C ILE A 358 3.14 1.48 4.12
N LEU A 359 3.80 0.61 3.36
CA LEU A 359 4.00 0.73 1.91
C LEU A 359 2.95 -0.02 1.09
N GLU A 360 2.00 -0.73 1.72
CA GLU A 360 0.90 -1.38 1.02
C GLU A 360 0.14 -0.46 0.03
N PRO A 361 -0.14 0.84 0.35
CA PRO A 361 -0.80 1.74 -0.59
C PRO A 361 -0.03 1.95 -1.91
N LEU A 362 1.29 1.73 -1.90
CA LEU A 362 2.18 1.97 -3.03
C LEU A 362 2.38 0.75 -3.94
N VAL A 363 1.85 -0.42 -3.57
CA VAL A 363 2.02 -1.65 -4.35
C VAL A 363 1.46 -1.49 -5.77
N ILE A 364 0.22 -1.02 -5.89
CA ILE A 364 -0.43 -0.81 -7.21
C ILE A 364 0.24 0.35 -7.96
N THR A 365 0.60 1.43 -7.24
CA THR A 365 1.36 2.54 -7.82
C THR A 365 2.67 2.05 -8.45
N THR A 366 3.35 1.11 -7.79
CA THR A 366 4.60 0.49 -8.29
C THR A 366 4.33 -0.36 -9.52
N ALA A 367 3.30 -1.22 -9.49
CA ALA A 367 2.92 -2.05 -10.63
C ALA A 367 2.55 -1.20 -11.87
N ASN A 368 1.79 -0.12 -11.67
CA ASN A 368 1.45 0.83 -12.72
C ASN A 368 2.70 1.55 -13.25
N ARG A 369 3.58 2.00 -12.35
CA ARG A 369 4.86 2.64 -12.74
C ARG A 369 5.67 1.72 -13.64
N GLU A 370 5.86 0.46 -13.28
CA GLU A 370 6.61 -0.51 -14.09
C GLU A 370 5.97 -0.75 -15.46
N SER A 371 4.64 -0.81 -15.51
CA SER A 371 3.88 -0.93 -16.75
C SER A 371 4.10 0.30 -17.66
N PHE A 372 4.06 1.51 -17.11
CA PHE A 372 4.32 2.74 -17.86
C PHE A 372 5.79 2.90 -18.28
N LEU A 373 6.75 2.42 -17.48
CA LEU A 373 8.15 2.38 -17.88
C LEU A 373 8.36 1.44 -19.09
N HIS A 374 7.73 0.27 -19.06
CA HIS A 374 7.77 -0.67 -20.18
C HIS A 374 7.14 -0.08 -21.44
N MET A 375 5.99 0.59 -21.30
CA MET A 375 5.32 1.30 -22.39
C MET A 375 6.17 2.45 -22.96
N LEU A 376 6.81 3.25 -22.10
CA LEU A 376 7.69 4.34 -22.50
C LEU A 376 8.86 3.82 -23.34
N LEU A 377 9.55 2.79 -22.85
CA LEU A 377 10.66 2.19 -23.57
C LEU A 377 10.19 1.59 -24.90
N SER A 378 9.06 0.88 -24.91
CA SER A 378 8.48 0.32 -26.13
C SER A 378 8.17 1.40 -27.17
N ALA A 379 7.57 2.52 -26.76
CA ALA A 379 7.29 3.66 -27.63
C ALA A 379 8.60 4.25 -28.21
N LYS A 380 9.62 4.45 -27.37
CA LYS A 380 10.93 4.97 -27.81
C LYS A 380 11.61 4.03 -28.80
N VAL A 381 11.55 2.72 -28.58
CA VAL A 381 12.08 1.72 -29.52
C VAL A 381 11.36 1.82 -30.86
N MET A 382 10.02 1.83 -30.87
CA MET A 382 9.24 1.90 -32.11
C MET A 382 9.49 3.17 -32.93
N GLN A 383 9.82 4.30 -32.28
CA GLN A 383 10.19 5.53 -32.97
C GLN A 383 11.51 5.41 -33.76
N GLN A 384 12.40 4.49 -33.40
CA GLN A 384 13.68 4.26 -34.10
C GLN A 384 13.53 3.37 -35.35
N PHE A 385 12.39 2.68 -35.52
CA PHE A 385 12.19 1.72 -36.62
C PHE A 385 11.04 2.16 -37.55
N PRO A 386 11.34 2.83 -38.68
CA PRO A 386 10.32 3.37 -39.60
C PRO A 386 9.31 2.33 -40.10
N ASP A 387 9.76 1.11 -40.39
CA ASP A 387 8.90 0.03 -40.89
C ASP A 387 7.90 -0.46 -39.82
N ALA A 388 8.32 -0.48 -38.55
CA ALA A 388 7.45 -0.83 -37.43
C ALA A 388 6.47 0.31 -37.11
N ARG A 389 6.96 1.56 -37.14
CA ARG A 389 6.15 2.77 -36.98
C ARG A 389 5.01 2.83 -37.99
N ALA A 390 5.24 2.44 -39.24
CA ALA A 390 4.21 2.39 -40.27
C ALA A 390 3.04 1.44 -39.94
N GLN A 391 3.27 0.41 -39.11
CA GLN A 391 2.25 -0.56 -38.70
C GLN A 391 1.40 -0.07 -37.52
N VAL A 392 2.00 0.71 -36.62
CA VAL A 392 1.35 1.17 -35.36
C VAL A 392 0.87 2.62 -35.41
N GLY A 393 1.13 3.34 -36.51
CA GLY A 393 0.64 4.71 -36.71
C GLY A 393 1.24 5.70 -35.71
N ASP A 394 0.38 6.48 -35.06
CA ASP A 394 0.71 7.50 -34.05
C ASP A 394 0.79 6.95 -32.62
N TRP A 395 0.62 5.62 -32.45
CA TRP A 395 0.71 4.97 -31.14
C TRP A 395 1.99 5.31 -30.36
N PRO A 396 3.21 5.34 -30.97
CA PRO A 396 4.43 5.65 -30.22
C PRO A 396 4.42 7.07 -29.64
N GLU A 397 3.96 8.07 -30.39
CA GLU A 397 3.89 9.45 -29.92
C GLU A 397 2.84 9.64 -28.82
N VAL A 398 1.65 9.05 -29.01
CA VAL A 398 0.57 9.10 -28.03
C VAL A 398 0.97 8.38 -26.75
N SER A 399 1.57 7.20 -26.87
CA SER A 399 1.98 6.36 -25.73
C SER A 399 3.16 6.95 -24.98
N GLN A 400 4.15 7.53 -25.65
CA GLN A 400 5.24 8.24 -24.97
C GLN A 400 4.68 9.37 -24.10
N LYS A 401 3.86 10.24 -24.69
CA LYS A 401 3.29 11.39 -23.96
C LYS A 401 2.43 10.95 -22.79
N LEU A 402 1.60 9.92 -22.98
CA LEU A 402 0.80 9.34 -21.92
C LEU A 402 1.68 8.75 -20.80
N ALA A 403 2.70 7.98 -21.16
CA ALA A 403 3.61 7.36 -20.19
C ALA A 403 4.34 8.40 -19.34
N GLU A 404 4.91 9.43 -19.96
CA GLU A 404 5.62 10.51 -19.25
C GLU A 404 4.68 11.25 -18.29
N GLN A 405 3.46 11.57 -18.74
CA GLN A 405 2.45 12.21 -17.89
C GLN A 405 2.05 11.34 -16.69
N GLN A 406 1.83 10.04 -16.92
CA GLN A 406 1.43 9.11 -15.87
C GLN A 406 2.56 8.81 -14.89
N LEU A 407 3.80 8.62 -15.37
CA LEU A 407 4.96 8.42 -14.50
C LEU A 407 5.20 9.66 -13.61
N ALA A 408 5.05 10.87 -14.14
CA ALA A 408 5.12 12.10 -13.36
C ALA A 408 3.96 12.22 -12.35
N ALA A 409 2.75 11.79 -12.70
CA ALA A 409 1.60 11.76 -11.80
C ALA A 409 1.80 10.75 -10.66
N LEU A 410 2.22 9.52 -10.97
CA LEU A 410 2.49 8.45 -10.00
C LEU A 410 3.63 8.84 -9.05
N SER A 411 4.67 9.50 -9.55
CA SER A 411 5.76 10.02 -8.71
C SER A 411 5.24 11.02 -7.67
N ARG A 412 4.37 11.97 -8.07
CA ARG A 412 3.74 12.92 -7.14
C ARG A 412 2.80 12.24 -6.14
N ALA A 413 1.90 11.39 -6.64
CA ALA A 413 0.96 10.64 -5.80
C ALA A 413 1.68 9.77 -4.74
N SER A 414 2.84 9.21 -5.09
CA SER A 414 3.63 8.40 -4.15
C SER A 414 4.13 9.18 -2.93
N VAL A 415 4.42 10.47 -3.09
CA VAL A 415 4.82 11.37 -2.00
C VAL A 415 3.60 11.77 -1.16
N GLU A 416 2.45 11.97 -1.80
CA GLU A 416 1.20 12.35 -1.15
C GLU A 416 0.63 11.25 -0.24
N ILE A 417 1.06 10.00 -0.39
CA ILE A 417 0.70 8.90 0.52
C ILE A 417 1.31 9.09 1.91
N PHE A 418 2.46 9.76 2.01
CA PHE A 418 3.11 10.02 3.28
C PHE A 418 2.63 11.32 3.92
N ASN A 419 2.71 11.38 5.25
CA ASN A 419 2.47 12.60 6.00
C ASN A 419 3.51 13.65 5.57
N PRO A 420 3.11 14.89 5.21
CA PRO A 420 4.05 15.95 4.88
C PRO A 420 5.15 16.15 5.93
N ALA A 421 4.82 15.98 7.22
CA ALA A 421 5.80 16.06 8.30
C ALA A 421 6.90 15.00 8.18
N ALA A 422 6.57 13.78 7.73
CA ALA A 422 7.53 12.70 7.50
C ALA A 422 8.44 12.99 6.30
N VAL A 423 7.89 13.56 5.22
CA VAL A 423 8.66 13.92 4.02
C VAL A 423 9.72 15.00 4.32
N HIS A 424 9.40 15.93 5.21
CA HIS A 424 10.28 17.03 5.64
C HIS A 424 11.25 16.67 6.77
N MET A 425 11.26 15.42 7.25
CA MET A 425 12.25 14.97 8.23
C MET A 425 13.68 15.01 7.66
N PRO A 426 14.70 15.23 8.51
CA PRO A 426 16.08 15.30 8.07
C PRO A 426 16.57 13.95 7.53
N GLU A 427 17.38 14.01 6.48
CA GLU A 427 18.01 12.81 5.91
C GLU A 427 19.03 12.19 6.86
N PRO A 428 19.22 10.86 6.82
CA PRO A 428 20.26 10.19 7.58
C PRO A 428 21.64 10.72 7.17
N LYS A 429 22.45 11.14 8.15
CA LYS A 429 23.83 11.63 7.90
C LYS A 429 24.83 10.51 7.61
N SER A 430 24.46 9.27 7.87
CA SER A 430 25.29 8.08 7.68
C SER A 430 24.40 6.88 7.38
N PRO A 431 24.95 5.79 6.80
CA PRO A 431 24.22 4.53 6.69
C PRO A 431 23.70 4.09 8.07
N ILE A 432 22.39 3.85 8.17
CA ILE A 432 21.71 3.43 9.42
C ILE A 432 21.45 1.92 9.47
N TYR A 433 21.70 1.21 8.37
CA TYR A 433 21.47 -0.23 8.24
C TYR A 433 22.75 -1.01 7.96
N PHE A 434 22.75 -2.29 8.35
CA PHE A 434 23.78 -3.23 7.93
C PHE A 434 23.57 -3.64 6.46
N PRO A 435 24.64 -3.70 5.63
CA PRO A 435 24.54 -4.11 4.23
C PRO A 435 23.93 -5.51 4.05
N GLY A 436 23.19 -5.71 2.96
CA GLY A 436 22.64 -7.02 2.56
C GLY A 436 21.35 -7.43 3.27
N MET A 437 20.86 -6.63 4.21
CA MET A 437 19.64 -6.91 4.96
C MET A 437 18.39 -6.27 4.32
N GLU A 438 18.58 -5.51 3.26
CA GLU A 438 17.55 -5.03 2.32
C GLU A 438 17.09 -6.12 1.35
N ILE A 439 17.85 -7.23 1.25
CA ILE A 439 17.56 -8.36 0.38
C ILE A 439 16.65 -9.33 1.13
N MET A 440 15.52 -9.68 0.51
CA MET A 440 14.60 -10.69 1.05
C MET A 440 14.75 -12.03 0.32
N GLN A 441 14.33 -13.12 0.96
CA GLN A 441 14.21 -14.43 0.33
C GLN A 441 12.82 -15.04 0.61
N PRO A 442 11.99 -15.31 -0.43
CA PRO A 442 12.24 -15.05 -1.84
C PRO A 442 12.23 -13.55 -2.18
N ASP A 443 12.92 -13.20 -3.26
CA ASP A 443 12.90 -11.84 -3.81
C ASP A 443 11.74 -11.67 -4.82
N VAL A 444 11.20 -10.45 -4.91
CA VAL A 444 10.23 -10.06 -5.94
C VAL A 444 10.86 -8.93 -6.73
N PRO A 445 11.35 -9.20 -7.94
CA PRO A 445 12.10 -8.21 -8.70
C PRO A 445 11.22 -7.28 -9.55
N ARG A 446 9.93 -7.63 -9.74
CA ARG A 446 8.98 -6.91 -10.60
C ARG A 446 7.53 -7.20 -10.21
N ILE A 447 6.65 -6.22 -10.35
CA ILE A 447 5.20 -6.32 -10.07
C ILE A 447 4.41 -5.92 -11.32
N ALA A 448 3.47 -6.77 -11.73
CA ALA A 448 2.56 -6.47 -12.83
C ALA A 448 1.11 -6.59 -12.39
N VAL A 449 0.22 -5.75 -12.94
CA VAL A 449 -1.23 -5.97 -12.83
C VAL A 449 -1.65 -6.96 -13.91
N GLN A 450 -2.52 -7.91 -13.56
CA GLN A 450 -3.12 -8.81 -14.53
C GLN A 450 -3.88 -7.99 -15.59
N VAL A 451 -3.55 -8.20 -16.85
CA VAL A 451 -4.30 -7.62 -17.97
C VAL A 451 -5.18 -8.75 -18.51
N ALA A 452 -6.49 -8.54 -18.55
CA ALA A 452 -7.41 -9.47 -19.18
C ALA A 452 -7.00 -9.69 -20.64
N GLU A 453 -6.85 -10.97 -21.04
CA GLU A 453 -6.51 -11.37 -22.41
C GLU A 453 -7.66 -11.15 -23.40
#